data_AF-A0A7W9GH56-F1
#
_entry.id   AF-A0A7W9GH56-F1
#
_cell.length_a   1.000
_cell.length_b   1.000
_cell.length_c   1.000
_cell.angle_alpha   90.00
_cell.angle_beta   90.00
_cell.angle_gamma   90.00
#
_symmetry.space_group_name_H-M   'P 1'
#
loop_
_entity.id
_entity.type
_entity.pdbx_description
1 polymer ?
#
loop_
_entity_poly.entity_id
_entity_poly.type
_entity_poly.pdbx_seq_one_letter_code
_entity_poly.pdbx_strand_id
1 'polypeptide(L)'
;MADAWTLHPDYRTPPVPTGAGVLPGPWRHPDGGQIMNGTYERSLPDRQVEVVTVWYGYALSHWSGPRMPRFSSPLVSAWNPVLAQGLAVDPDSPSPYHDELWCDRWIADALLYGRKPYGAFTLPAAEALRWFAKSGGTGLVYHAEPAGGLIRVVAGTAERYAQLFDLDALIADYRGALPPELAEPEVAALEAHGGHSPALRYILSENGEARFARAALSVRGLTLGYPPRETAARIAAAALS
;
A
#
# COMPACT_ATOMS: atom_id res chain seq x y z
N MET A 1 19.74 -20.53 -10.35
CA MET A 1 18.30 -20.60 -10.67
C MET A 1 17.67 -19.30 -10.18
N ALA A 2 17.54 -18.30 -11.07
CA ALA A 2 17.09 -16.94 -10.74
C ALA A 2 15.82 -16.53 -11.54
N ASP A 3 15.17 -17.47 -12.21
CA ASP A 3 14.15 -17.15 -13.24
C ASP A 3 12.70 -17.51 -12.85
N ALA A 4 12.49 -18.19 -11.72
CA ALA A 4 11.15 -18.61 -11.32
C ALA A 4 10.41 -17.45 -10.62
N TRP A 5 9.35 -16.96 -11.26
CA TRP A 5 8.38 -16.08 -10.63
C TRP A 5 7.53 -16.89 -9.65
N THR A 6 7.36 -16.36 -8.45
CA THR A 6 6.50 -16.90 -7.40
C THR A 6 5.29 -15.99 -7.25
N LEU A 7 4.09 -16.55 -7.42
CA LEU A 7 2.84 -15.84 -7.11
C LEU A 7 2.69 -15.73 -5.59
N HIS A 8 2.40 -14.51 -5.11
CA HIS A 8 1.95 -14.25 -3.75
C HIS A 8 0.44 -14.01 -3.79
N PRO A 9 -0.40 -15.00 -3.41
CA PRO A 9 -1.84 -14.82 -3.42
C PRO A 9 -2.26 -13.68 -2.50
N ASP A 10 -3.08 -12.78 -3.03
CA ASP A 10 -3.68 -11.70 -2.26
C ASP A 10 -5.15 -11.56 -2.68
N TYR A 11 -6.05 -11.66 -1.71
CA TYR A 11 -7.50 -11.52 -1.93
C TYR A 11 -7.90 -10.11 -2.38
N ARG A 12 -6.99 -9.12 -2.32
CA ARG A 12 -7.17 -7.78 -2.90
C ARG A 12 -7.01 -7.76 -4.42
N THR A 13 -6.46 -8.81 -5.02
CA THR A 13 -6.25 -8.89 -6.47
C THR A 13 -7.58 -8.69 -7.19
N PRO A 14 -7.73 -7.66 -8.04
CA PRO A 14 -8.98 -7.44 -8.76
C PRO A 14 -9.33 -8.62 -9.67
N PRO A 15 -10.63 -8.89 -9.88
CA PRO A 15 -11.05 -9.91 -10.83
C PRO A 15 -10.61 -9.55 -12.25
N VAL A 16 -10.34 -10.57 -13.07
CA VAL A 16 -10.01 -10.38 -14.49
C VAL A 16 -11.26 -9.99 -15.29
N PRO A 17 -11.13 -9.23 -16.39
CA PRO A 17 -12.25 -8.90 -17.26
C PRO A 17 -12.92 -10.17 -17.82
N THR A 18 -14.26 -10.22 -17.79
CA THR A 18 -15.05 -11.34 -18.34
C THR A 18 -15.77 -10.99 -19.66
N GLY A 19 -15.61 -9.75 -20.15
CA GLY A 19 -16.25 -9.26 -21.37
C GLY A 19 -15.35 -9.33 -22.61
N ALA A 20 -15.94 -9.47 -23.79
CA ALA A 20 -15.22 -9.37 -25.06
C ALA A 20 -14.71 -7.93 -25.25
N GLY A 21 -13.42 -7.76 -25.56
CA GLY A 21 -12.84 -6.47 -25.95
C GLY A 21 -11.57 -6.05 -25.21
N VAL A 22 -11.28 -6.61 -24.03
CA VAL A 22 -9.99 -6.40 -23.35
C VAL A 22 -9.06 -7.54 -23.69
N LEU A 23 -8.03 -7.25 -24.49
CA LEU A 23 -6.96 -8.21 -24.74
C LEU A 23 -6.05 -8.29 -23.50
N PRO A 24 -5.47 -9.45 -23.18
CA PRO A 24 -4.49 -9.53 -22.10
C PRO A 24 -3.21 -8.79 -22.48
N GLY A 25 -2.57 -8.16 -21.50
CA GLY A 25 -1.26 -7.52 -21.70
C GLY A 25 -0.14 -8.53 -22.00
N PRO A 26 1.12 -8.12 -22.10
CA PRO A 26 2.21 -9.00 -22.52
C PRO A 26 2.73 -9.95 -21.41
N TRP A 27 2.45 -9.67 -20.14
CA TRP A 27 3.02 -10.44 -19.04
C TRP A 27 2.44 -11.85 -18.93
N ARG A 28 3.32 -12.85 -18.98
CA ARG A 28 2.99 -14.27 -18.93
C ARG A 28 3.89 -14.98 -17.93
N HIS A 29 3.32 -15.94 -17.22
CA HIS A 29 4.10 -16.81 -16.34
C HIS A 29 5.07 -17.64 -17.21
N PRO A 30 6.37 -17.71 -16.88
CA PRO A 30 7.35 -18.43 -17.71
C PRO A 30 7.04 -19.93 -17.80
N ASP A 31 6.51 -20.51 -16.71
CA ASP A 31 6.12 -21.92 -16.66
C ASP A 31 4.69 -22.07 -17.19
N GLY A 32 4.55 -22.18 -18.51
CA GLY A 32 3.28 -22.54 -19.15
C GLY A 32 2.49 -21.37 -19.72
N GLY A 33 3.04 -20.15 -19.72
CA GLY A 33 2.51 -19.03 -20.50
C GLY A 33 1.11 -18.57 -20.07
N GLN A 34 0.69 -18.82 -18.83
CA GLN A 34 -0.59 -18.30 -18.35
C GLN A 34 -0.50 -16.78 -18.18
N ILE A 35 -1.63 -16.09 -18.39
CA ILE A 35 -1.72 -14.64 -18.15
C ILE A 35 -1.49 -14.37 -16.66
N MET A 36 -0.53 -13.50 -16.36
CA MET A 36 -0.23 -13.13 -14.98
C MET A 36 -1.33 -12.22 -14.42
N ASN A 37 -1.80 -12.53 -13.22
CA ASN A 37 -2.80 -11.73 -12.50
C ASN A 37 -2.59 -11.90 -10.98
N GLY A 38 -1.99 -10.92 -10.33
CA GLY A 38 -1.54 -11.01 -8.94
C GLY A 38 -0.23 -10.26 -8.70
N THR A 39 0.32 -10.44 -7.51
CA THR A 39 1.67 -9.97 -7.18
C THR A 39 2.64 -11.12 -7.36
N TYR A 40 3.65 -10.93 -8.20
CA TYR A 40 4.69 -11.92 -8.47
C TYR A 40 6.03 -11.41 -7.99
N GLU A 41 6.82 -12.31 -7.43
CA GLU A 41 8.17 -12.02 -6.95
C GLU A 41 9.16 -12.98 -7.60
N ARG A 42 10.34 -12.49 -7.97
CA ARG A 42 11.49 -13.35 -8.23
C ARG A 42 12.69 -12.89 -7.44
N SER A 43 13.50 -13.85 -7.01
CA SER A 43 14.78 -13.55 -6.37
C SER A 43 15.81 -13.16 -7.42
N LEU A 44 16.51 -12.06 -7.16
CA LEU A 44 17.62 -11.58 -7.96
C LEU A 44 18.95 -11.87 -7.23
N PRO A 45 20.11 -11.73 -7.91
CA PRO A 45 21.42 -11.75 -7.25
C PRO A 45 21.52 -10.73 -6.09
N ASP A 46 22.55 -10.89 -5.25
CA ASP A 46 22.89 -9.92 -4.18
C ASP A 46 21.76 -9.62 -3.19
N ARG A 47 20.96 -10.65 -2.88
CA ARG A 47 19.80 -10.58 -1.96
C ARG A 47 18.77 -9.54 -2.39
N GLN A 48 18.66 -9.26 -3.68
CA GLN A 48 17.61 -8.44 -4.24
C GLN A 48 16.38 -9.29 -4.58
N VAL A 49 15.22 -8.64 -4.67
CA VAL A 49 13.99 -9.20 -5.19
C VAL A 49 13.39 -8.22 -6.18
N GLU A 50 12.81 -8.77 -7.22
CA GLU A 50 11.98 -8.02 -8.15
C GLU A 50 10.53 -8.41 -7.92
N VAL A 51 9.67 -7.41 -7.83
CA VAL A 51 8.23 -7.62 -7.64
C VAL A 51 7.48 -6.84 -8.69
N VAL A 52 6.53 -7.55 -9.31
CA VAL A 52 5.60 -6.97 -10.27
C VAL A 52 4.18 -7.26 -9.79
N THR A 53 3.35 -6.22 -9.77
CA THR A 53 1.90 -6.37 -9.57
C THR A 53 1.24 -6.27 -10.94
N VAL A 54 0.61 -7.36 -11.36
CA VAL A 54 0.04 -7.50 -12.69
C VAL A 54 -1.46 -7.69 -12.58
N TRP A 55 -2.23 -6.96 -13.38
CA TRP A 55 -3.65 -7.24 -13.58
C TRP A 55 -3.88 -7.63 -15.04
N TYR A 56 -4.40 -8.84 -15.25
CA TYR A 56 -4.72 -9.38 -16.58
C TYR A 56 -3.59 -9.19 -17.63
N GLY A 57 -2.34 -9.47 -17.24
CA GLY A 57 -1.15 -9.34 -18.09
C GLY A 57 -0.59 -7.93 -18.24
N TYR A 58 -1.20 -6.91 -17.63
CA TYR A 58 -0.71 -5.52 -17.60
C TYR A 58 -0.02 -5.23 -16.27
N ALA A 59 1.22 -4.73 -16.33
CA ALA A 59 1.96 -4.35 -15.12
C ALA A 59 1.44 -3.03 -14.56
N LEU A 60 0.90 -3.07 -13.35
CA LEU A 60 0.41 -1.91 -12.62
C LEU A 60 1.49 -1.28 -11.74
N SER A 61 2.37 -2.12 -11.19
CA SER A 61 3.57 -1.65 -10.50
C SER A 61 4.72 -2.61 -10.73
N HIS A 62 5.93 -2.06 -10.73
CA HIS A 62 7.17 -2.81 -10.91
C HIS A 62 8.27 -2.14 -10.13
N TRP A 63 8.91 -2.88 -9.24
CA TRP A 63 10.06 -2.38 -8.48
C TRP A 63 11.03 -3.51 -8.16
N SER A 64 12.27 -3.13 -7.90
CA SER A 64 13.34 -4.01 -7.45
C SER A 64 13.98 -3.41 -6.20
N GLY A 65 14.34 -4.26 -5.25
CA GLY A 65 14.92 -3.83 -4.00
C GLY A 65 15.41 -4.97 -3.12
N PRO A 66 15.98 -4.64 -1.95
CA PRO A 66 16.52 -5.64 -1.03
C PRO A 66 15.42 -6.57 -0.52
N ARG A 67 15.76 -7.85 -0.34
CA ARG A 67 14.88 -8.83 0.29
C ARG A 67 14.72 -8.51 1.77
N MET A 68 13.47 -8.36 2.22
CA MET A 68 13.09 -8.09 3.62
C MET A 68 12.14 -9.19 4.11
N PRO A 69 12.68 -10.33 4.59
CA PRO A 69 11.89 -11.54 4.79
C PRO A 69 11.26 -11.68 6.18
N ARG A 70 11.60 -10.83 7.16
CA ARG A 70 11.15 -11.01 8.54
C ARG A 70 9.77 -10.42 8.76
N PHE A 71 9.52 -9.23 8.21
CA PHE A 71 8.26 -8.54 8.42
C PHE A 71 7.12 -9.16 7.61
N SER A 72 5.99 -9.40 8.27
CA SER A 72 4.72 -9.73 7.63
C SER A 72 3.57 -9.06 8.38
N SER A 73 2.59 -8.53 7.65
CA SER A 73 1.38 -7.98 8.23
C SER A 73 0.23 -8.09 7.22
N PRO A 74 -0.98 -8.52 7.64
CA PRO A 74 -2.14 -8.53 6.75
C PRO A 74 -2.57 -7.13 6.33
N LEU A 75 -2.09 -6.07 7.00
CA LEU A 75 -2.35 -4.67 6.66
C LEU A 75 -1.45 -4.13 5.55
N VAL A 76 -0.46 -4.92 5.13
CA VAL A 76 0.54 -4.54 4.14
C VAL A 76 0.40 -5.40 2.89
N SER A 77 0.39 -4.77 1.72
CA SER A 77 0.26 -5.46 0.44
C SER A 77 0.80 -4.60 -0.70
N ALA A 78 1.37 -5.25 -1.72
CA ALA A 78 1.75 -4.59 -2.97
C ALA A 78 0.53 -4.03 -3.74
N TRP A 79 -0.67 -4.51 -3.44
CA TRP A 79 -1.91 -3.94 -3.96
C TRP A 79 -2.32 -2.64 -3.26
N ASN A 80 -1.87 -2.38 -2.04
CA ASN A 80 -2.26 -1.17 -1.30
C ASN A 80 -1.83 0.14 -1.96
N PRO A 81 -0.62 0.29 -2.54
CA PRO A 81 -0.27 1.47 -3.32
C PRO A 81 -0.96 1.48 -4.68
N VAL A 82 -1.04 0.32 -5.36
CA VAL A 82 -1.69 0.18 -6.68
C VAL A 82 -3.14 0.65 -6.63
N LEU A 83 -3.95 0.03 -5.76
CA LEU A 83 -5.39 0.28 -5.69
C LEU A 83 -5.76 1.60 -5.01
N ALA A 84 -4.86 2.19 -4.22
CA ALA A 84 -5.12 3.48 -3.57
C ALA A 84 -4.66 4.69 -4.39
N GLN A 85 -3.62 4.54 -5.22
CA GLN A 85 -3.02 5.65 -5.97
C GLN A 85 -3.26 5.54 -7.48
N GLY A 86 -3.90 4.47 -7.94
CA GLY A 86 -4.13 4.27 -9.36
C GLY A 86 -2.85 3.98 -10.15
N LEU A 87 -1.83 3.36 -9.54
CA LEU A 87 -0.52 3.21 -10.18
C LEU A 87 -0.60 2.29 -11.41
N ALA A 88 0.01 2.75 -12.50
CA ALA A 88 0.27 1.97 -13.72
C ALA A 88 1.72 2.23 -14.17
N VAL A 89 2.42 1.18 -14.61
CA VAL A 89 3.77 1.34 -15.21
C VAL A 89 3.67 2.05 -16.55
N ASP A 90 2.61 1.76 -17.30
CA ASP A 90 2.28 2.37 -18.57
C ASP A 90 0.89 3.03 -18.47
N PRO A 91 0.80 4.37 -18.57
CA PRO A 91 -0.47 5.11 -18.51
C PRO A 91 -1.49 4.69 -19.56
N ASP A 92 -1.05 4.11 -20.68
CA ASP A 92 -1.93 3.66 -21.76
C ASP A 92 -2.44 2.22 -21.55
N SER A 93 -1.95 1.52 -20.52
CA SER A 93 -2.43 0.18 -20.19
C SER A 93 -3.86 0.21 -19.62
N PRO A 94 -4.73 -0.75 -20.00
CA PRO A 94 -6.01 -0.97 -19.34
C PRO A 94 -5.85 -1.11 -17.83
N SER A 95 -6.86 -0.64 -17.11
CA SER A 95 -6.84 -0.56 -15.66
C SER A 95 -8.08 -1.19 -15.02
N PRO A 96 -7.98 -1.77 -13.80
CA PRO A 96 -9.13 -2.22 -13.03
C PRO A 96 -10.00 -1.07 -12.48
N TYR A 97 -9.56 0.19 -12.62
CA TYR A 97 -10.29 1.36 -12.13
C TYR A 97 -11.44 1.70 -13.08
N HIS A 98 -12.69 1.48 -12.63
CA HIS A 98 -13.89 1.64 -13.46
C HIS A 98 -14.39 3.08 -13.59
N ASP A 99 -14.07 3.93 -12.61
CA ASP A 99 -14.40 5.35 -12.59
C ASP A 99 -13.42 6.15 -11.71
N GLU A 100 -13.57 7.47 -11.72
CA GLU A 100 -12.69 8.40 -10.97
C GLU A 100 -12.74 8.22 -9.45
N LEU A 101 -13.82 7.63 -8.91
CA LEU A 101 -14.02 7.41 -7.48
C LEU A 101 -13.63 5.99 -7.04
N TRP A 102 -13.14 5.16 -7.96
CA TRP A 102 -12.84 3.76 -7.68
C TRP A 102 -11.80 3.64 -6.56
N CYS A 103 -10.72 4.41 -6.63
CA CYS A 103 -9.66 4.41 -5.63
C CYS A 103 -10.19 4.84 -4.26
N ASP A 104 -11.02 5.88 -4.21
CA ASP A 104 -11.65 6.36 -2.97
C ASP A 104 -12.54 5.30 -2.33
N ARG A 105 -13.40 4.65 -3.13
CA ARG A 105 -14.25 3.56 -2.66
C ARG A 105 -13.43 2.37 -2.17
N TRP A 106 -12.36 2.04 -2.88
CA TRP A 106 -11.47 0.97 -2.46
C TRP A 106 -10.77 1.30 -1.15
N ILE A 107 -10.27 2.52 -0.95
CA ILE A 107 -9.66 2.96 0.31
C ILE A 107 -10.69 2.87 1.45
N ALA A 108 -11.91 3.37 1.22
CA ALA A 108 -12.99 3.32 2.20
C ALA A 108 -13.30 1.89 2.64
N ASP A 109 -13.46 0.96 1.71
CA ASP A 109 -13.69 -0.46 2.01
C ASP A 109 -12.45 -1.11 2.66
N ALA A 110 -11.25 -0.80 2.18
CA ALA A 110 -10.02 -1.34 2.73
C ALA A 110 -9.83 -0.99 4.21
N LEU A 111 -10.25 0.22 4.62
CA LEU A 111 -10.24 0.62 6.03
C LEU A 111 -11.26 -0.17 6.85
N LEU A 112 -12.52 -0.30 6.38
CA LEU A 112 -13.57 -1.03 7.11
C LEU A 112 -13.19 -2.49 7.39
N TYR A 113 -12.50 -3.13 6.45
CA TYR A 113 -12.14 -4.55 6.54
C TYR A 113 -10.71 -4.78 7.05
N GLY A 114 -10.07 -3.77 7.67
CA GLY A 114 -8.74 -3.92 8.26
C GLY A 114 -7.67 -4.35 7.25
N ARG A 115 -7.75 -3.84 6.01
CA ARG A 115 -6.81 -4.14 4.92
C ARG A 115 -5.71 -3.09 4.80
N LYS A 116 -5.95 -1.89 5.35
CA LYS A 116 -5.03 -0.76 5.46
C LYS A 116 -5.25 -0.04 6.79
N PRO A 117 -4.21 0.56 7.39
CA PRO A 117 -4.32 1.17 8.71
C PRO A 117 -4.69 2.67 8.67
N TYR A 118 -4.58 3.32 7.50
CA TYR A 118 -4.89 4.75 7.29
C TYR A 118 -5.15 5.04 5.80
N GLY A 119 -5.98 6.04 5.54
CA GLY A 119 -6.23 6.58 4.20
C GLY A 119 -7.09 7.84 4.21
N ALA A 120 -6.98 8.61 3.14
CA ALA A 120 -7.91 9.68 2.81
C ALA A 120 -8.70 9.29 1.57
N PHE A 121 -9.99 9.59 1.56
CA PHE A 121 -10.88 9.28 0.44
C PHE A 121 -12.04 10.26 0.34
N THR A 122 -12.63 10.38 -0.83
CA THR A 122 -13.77 11.26 -1.10
C THR A 122 -14.94 10.47 -1.71
N LEU A 123 -16.13 10.56 -1.11
CA LEU A 123 -17.32 9.81 -1.55
C LEU A 123 -18.54 10.71 -1.76
N PRO A 124 -19.50 10.31 -2.61
CA PRO A 124 -20.83 10.90 -2.62
C PRO A 124 -21.48 10.82 -1.24
N ALA A 125 -22.25 11.83 -0.85
CA ALA A 125 -22.80 11.95 0.51
C ALA A 125 -23.55 10.68 0.97
N ALA A 126 -24.34 10.05 0.10
CA ALA A 126 -25.06 8.82 0.42
C ALA A 126 -24.13 7.62 0.67
N GLU A 127 -23.00 7.54 -0.05
CA GLU A 127 -21.97 6.51 0.17
C GLU A 127 -21.21 6.76 1.47
N ALA A 128 -20.83 8.03 1.73
CA ALA A 128 -20.16 8.41 2.97
C ALA A 128 -21.01 8.12 4.22
N LEU A 129 -22.31 8.44 4.21
CA LEU A 129 -23.22 8.12 5.32
C LEU A 129 -23.33 6.62 5.58
N ARG A 130 -23.37 5.79 4.51
CA ARG A 130 -23.34 4.33 4.65
C ARG A 130 -22.02 3.85 5.24
N TRP A 131 -20.91 4.47 4.85
CA TRP A 131 -19.59 4.16 5.40
C TRP A 131 -19.51 4.51 6.90
N PHE A 132 -20.01 5.69 7.31
CA PHE A 132 -20.07 6.07 8.74
C PHE A 132 -20.90 5.09 9.57
N ALA A 133 -22.02 4.61 9.04
CA ALA A 133 -22.84 3.61 9.72
C ALA A 133 -22.10 2.27 9.90
N LYS A 134 -21.29 1.88 8.91
CA LYS A 134 -20.50 0.63 8.94
C LYS A 134 -19.20 0.73 9.75
N SER A 135 -18.65 1.92 9.92
CA SER A 135 -17.38 2.11 10.64
C SER A 135 -17.55 1.97 12.16
N GLY A 136 -18.77 2.04 12.68
CA GLY A 136 -19.06 1.77 14.09
C GLY A 136 -18.53 0.41 14.54
N GLY A 137 -17.73 0.39 15.61
CA GLY A 137 -17.15 -0.84 16.18
C GLY A 137 -15.89 -1.37 15.46
N THR A 138 -15.38 -0.69 14.44
CA THR A 138 -14.19 -1.13 13.67
C THR A 138 -12.85 -0.62 14.23
N GLY A 139 -12.86 0.17 15.32
CA GLY A 139 -11.64 0.80 15.86
C GLY A 139 -11.11 1.97 15.01
N LEU A 140 -11.82 2.35 13.94
CA LEU A 140 -11.48 3.49 13.12
C LEU A 140 -11.85 4.81 13.80
N VAL A 141 -10.96 5.77 13.65
CA VAL A 141 -11.19 7.19 13.94
C VAL A 141 -11.10 7.94 12.63
N TYR A 142 -11.98 8.91 12.42
CA TYR A 142 -12.00 9.68 11.20
C TYR A 142 -12.40 11.13 11.43
N HIS A 143 -11.94 11.98 10.52
CA HIS A 143 -12.43 13.34 10.31
C HIS A 143 -13.13 13.39 8.95
N ALA A 144 -14.25 14.12 8.86
CA ALA A 144 -15.00 14.27 7.63
C ALA A 144 -15.42 15.72 7.43
N GLU A 145 -15.31 16.19 6.19
CA GLU A 145 -15.65 17.55 5.81
C GLU A 145 -16.34 17.58 4.43
N PRO A 146 -17.23 18.56 4.18
CA PRO A 146 -17.77 18.78 2.85
C PRO A 146 -16.67 19.19 1.87
N ALA A 147 -16.66 18.55 0.69
CA ALA A 147 -15.77 18.87 -0.42
C ALA A 147 -16.61 19.05 -1.70
N GLY A 148 -17.25 20.21 -1.82
CA GLY A 148 -18.22 20.47 -2.89
C GLY A 148 -19.45 19.55 -2.76
N GLY A 149 -19.76 18.80 -3.82
CA GLY A 149 -20.84 17.81 -3.83
C GLY A 149 -20.51 16.46 -3.17
N LEU A 150 -19.30 16.33 -2.62
CA LEU A 150 -18.77 15.10 -2.03
C LEU A 150 -18.43 15.32 -0.56
N ILE A 151 -18.16 14.22 0.15
CA ILE A 151 -17.65 14.23 1.52
C ILE A 151 -16.24 13.65 1.50
N ARG A 152 -15.28 14.46 1.95
CA ARG A 152 -13.90 14.05 2.13
C ARG A 152 -13.74 13.48 3.53
N VAL A 153 -13.09 12.32 3.63
CA VAL A 153 -12.85 11.61 4.88
C VAL A 153 -11.38 11.28 4.99
N VAL A 154 -10.80 11.52 6.16
CA VAL A 154 -9.48 11.00 6.55
C VAL A 154 -9.70 10.07 7.72
N ALA A 155 -9.28 8.81 7.57
CA ALA A 155 -9.59 7.76 8.52
C ALA A 155 -8.37 6.89 8.80
N GLY A 156 -8.31 6.34 10.01
CA GLY A 156 -7.20 5.52 10.46
C GLY A 156 -7.49 4.79 11.76
N THR A 157 -6.67 3.78 12.03
CA THR A 157 -6.79 2.92 13.21
C THR A 157 -6.40 3.65 14.50
N ALA A 158 -7.11 3.34 15.58
CA ALA A 158 -6.82 3.88 16.91
C ALA A 158 -5.69 3.11 17.63
N GLU A 159 -5.40 1.90 17.18
CA GLU A 159 -4.34 1.03 17.70
C GLU A 159 -2.95 1.60 17.43
N ARG A 160 -2.02 1.31 18.34
CA ARG A 160 -0.64 1.80 18.24
C ARG A 160 0.14 1.03 17.17
N TYR A 161 1.15 1.66 16.56
CA TYR A 161 2.03 0.98 15.59
C TYR A 161 2.61 -0.32 16.14
N ALA A 162 3.08 -0.33 17.39
CA ALA A 162 3.62 -1.54 18.02
C ALA A 162 2.57 -2.65 18.28
N GLN A 163 1.27 -2.34 18.18
CA GLN A 163 0.19 -3.33 18.27
C GLN A 163 -0.24 -3.83 16.89
N LEU A 164 -0.10 -2.98 15.85
CA LEU A 164 -0.46 -3.29 14.47
C LEU A 164 0.64 -4.05 13.72
N PHE A 165 1.89 -3.84 14.12
CA PHE A 165 3.07 -4.24 13.35
C PHE A 165 4.16 -4.79 14.25
N ASP A 166 4.86 -5.82 13.74
CA ASP A 166 6.14 -6.26 14.30
C ASP A 166 7.22 -5.25 13.89
N LEU A 167 7.35 -4.19 14.69
CA LEU A 167 8.32 -3.11 14.44
C LEU A 167 9.76 -3.60 14.58
N ASP A 168 10.03 -4.55 15.47
CA ASP A 168 11.37 -5.10 15.66
C ASP A 168 11.85 -5.83 14.41
N ALA A 169 10.98 -6.68 13.82
CA ALA A 169 11.26 -7.32 12.55
C ALA A 169 11.46 -6.32 11.41
N LEU A 170 10.61 -5.28 11.34
CA LEU A 170 10.70 -4.23 10.32
C LEU A 170 12.01 -3.43 10.42
N ILE A 171 12.38 -3.05 11.64
CA ILE A 171 13.61 -2.31 11.93
C ILE A 171 14.83 -3.15 11.58
N ALA A 172 14.85 -4.43 11.97
CA ALA A 172 15.93 -5.34 11.64
C ALA A 172 16.06 -5.56 10.13
N ASP A 173 14.94 -5.59 9.40
CA ASP A 173 14.95 -5.65 7.94
C ASP A 173 15.48 -4.36 7.33
N TYR A 174 15.06 -3.17 7.78
CA TYR A 174 15.58 -1.90 7.25
C TYR A 174 17.09 -1.73 7.48
N ARG A 175 17.59 -2.04 8.68
CA ARG A 175 19.03 -2.02 8.99
C ARG A 175 19.84 -3.00 8.15
N GLY A 176 19.23 -4.12 7.72
CA GLY A 176 19.88 -5.09 6.85
C GLY A 176 19.78 -4.76 5.36
N ALA A 177 18.84 -3.91 4.98
CA ALA A 177 18.46 -3.64 3.59
C ALA A 177 19.00 -2.32 3.04
N LEU A 178 19.15 -1.30 3.89
CA LEU A 178 19.57 0.04 3.50
C LEU A 178 20.96 0.38 4.07
N PRO A 179 21.73 1.27 3.43
CA PRO A 179 22.92 1.86 4.04
C PRO A 179 22.60 2.51 5.39
N PRO A 180 23.49 2.45 6.40
CA PRO A 180 23.23 2.99 7.75
C PRO A 180 22.75 4.44 7.76
N GLU A 181 23.31 5.28 6.89
CA GLU A 181 22.97 6.69 6.74
C GLU A 181 21.52 6.94 6.28
N LEU A 182 20.92 5.96 5.59
CA LEU A 182 19.51 5.98 5.20
C LEU A 182 18.64 5.20 6.18
N ALA A 183 19.16 4.10 6.74
CA ALA A 183 18.42 3.21 7.62
C ALA A 183 18.13 3.84 8.99
N GLU A 184 19.14 4.40 9.65
CA GLU A 184 19.00 4.83 11.06
C GLU A 184 18.00 5.97 11.27
N PRO A 185 17.90 7.00 10.41
CA PRO A 185 16.85 8.02 10.54
C PRO A 185 15.44 7.43 10.42
N GLU A 186 15.25 6.49 9.50
CA GLU A 186 13.97 5.82 9.25
C GLU A 186 13.60 4.88 10.42
N VAL A 187 14.58 4.15 10.95
CA VAL A 187 14.41 3.31 12.15
C VAL A 187 14.08 4.15 13.38
N ALA A 188 14.82 5.22 13.63
CA ALA A 188 14.54 6.11 14.76
C ALA A 188 13.13 6.71 14.65
N ALA A 189 12.67 7.01 13.43
CA ALA A 189 11.30 7.44 13.20
C ALA A 189 10.29 6.34 13.54
N LEU A 190 10.50 5.08 13.12
CA LEU A 190 9.63 3.95 13.48
C LEU A 190 9.56 3.73 14.99
N GLU A 191 10.71 3.72 15.67
CA GLU A 191 10.80 3.59 17.14
C GLU A 191 10.00 4.70 17.84
N ALA A 192 10.19 5.95 17.40
CA ALA A 192 9.46 7.10 17.93
C ALA A 192 7.95 7.08 17.63
N HIS A 193 7.49 6.29 16.66
CA HIS A 193 6.06 6.11 16.36
C HIS A 193 5.45 4.88 17.05
N GLY A 194 6.25 3.97 17.60
CA GLY A 194 5.76 2.71 18.17
C GLY A 194 4.65 2.86 19.22
N GLY A 195 4.76 3.89 20.08
CA GLY A 195 3.77 4.21 21.11
C GLY A 195 2.54 5.00 20.64
N HIS A 196 2.50 5.41 19.37
CA HIS A 196 1.45 6.26 18.79
C HIS A 196 0.52 5.44 17.89
N SER A 197 -0.68 5.94 17.63
CA SER A 197 -1.57 5.41 16.59
C SER A 197 -1.65 6.33 15.37
N PRO A 198 -1.95 5.80 14.17
CA PRO A 198 -2.21 6.62 12.99
C PRO A 198 -3.28 7.69 13.25
N ALA A 199 -4.40 7.31 13.89
CA ALA A 199 -5.50 8.21 14.19
C ALA A 199 -5.10 9.40 15.08
N LEU A 200 -4.44 9.13 16.22
CA LEU A 200 -4.07 10.19 17.15
C LEU A 200 -3.07 11.17 16.55
N ARG A 201 -2.19 10.67 15.66
CA ARG A 201 -1.06 11.46 15.15
C ARG A 201 -1.33 12.20 13.86
N TYR A 202 -2.27 11.70 13.04
CA TYR A 202 -2.50 12.23 11.70
C TYR A 202 -3.95 12.63 11.41
N ILE A 203 -4.89 12.36 12.32
CA ILE A 203 -6.31 12.70 12.14
C ILE A 203 -6.76 13.68 13.23
N LEU A 204 -6.59 13.29 14.49
CA LEU A 204 -7.08 14.08 15.63
C LEU A 204 -6.15 15.26 15.99
N SER A 205 -4.94 15.29 15.45
CA SER A 205 -4.02 16.40 15.64
C SER A 205 -4.33 17.55 14.68
N GLU A 206 -4.14 18.78 15.15
CA GLU A 206 -4.14 19.95 14.29
C GLU A 206 -3.11 19.78 13.15
N ASN A 207 -3.52 20.08 11.91
CA ASN A 207 -2.71 19.89 10.70
C ASN A 207 -2.21 18.44 10.49
N GLY A 208 -2.99 17.45 10.91
CA GLY A 208 -2.60 16.02 10.88
C GLY A 208 -2.12 15.52 9.52
N GLU A 209 -2.75 15.94 8.43
CA GLU A 209 -2.35 15.54 7.08
C GLU A 209 -1.04 16.19 6.63
N ALA A 210 -0.83 17.47 6.95
CA ALA A 210 0.45 18.14 6.68
C ALA A 210 1.58 17.51 7.51
N ARG A 211 1.27 17.08 8.74
CA ARG A 211 2.20 16.33 9.58
C ARG A 211 2.49 14.96 8.99
N PHE A 212 1.49 14.27 8.46
CA PHE A 212 1.64 12.99 7.78
C PHE A 212 2.54 13.11 6.53
N ALA A 213 2.32 14.14 5.70
CA ALA A 213 3.11 14.39 4.50
C ALA A 213 4.61 14.60 4.79
N ARG A 214 4.94 15.12 5.97
CA ARG A 214 6.32 15.38 6.44
C ARG A 214 6.92 14.24 7.26
N ALA A 215 6.16 13.18 7.54
CA ALA A 215 6.70 12.04 8.28
C ALA A 215 7.75 11.30 7.44
N ALA A 216 8.66 10.59 8.14
CA ALA A 216 9.68 9.77 7.49
C ALA A 216 9.05 8.72 6.54
N LEU A 217 9.75 8.34 5.48
CA LEU A 217 9.15 7.52 4.41
C LEU A 217 8.78 6.12 4.90
N SER A 218 9.54 5.54 5.82
CA SER A 218 9.22 4.26 6.49
C SER A 218 7.89 4.33 7.24
N VAL A 219 7.68 5.39 8.01
CA VAL A 219 6.44 5.63 8.74
C VAL A 219 5.29 5.84 7.76
N ARG A 220 5.48 6.68 6.72
CA ARG A 220 4.45 6.91 5.70
C ARG A 220 4.08 5.62 4.97
N GLY A 221 5.06 4.82 4.55
CA GLY A 221 4.86 3.55 3.90
C GLY A 221 4.07 2.58 4.78
N LEU A 222 4.50 2.41 6.04
CA LEU A 222 3.81 1.55 7.01
C LEU A 222 2.37 2.02 7.27
N THR A 223 2.17 3.33 7.43
CA THR A 223 0.84 3.97 7.60
C THR A 223 -0.05 3.79 6.37
N LEU A 224 0.51 3.73 5.17
CA LEU A 224 -0.26 3.50 3.95
C LEU A 224 -0.41 2.01 3.63
N GLY A 225 0.13 1.12 4.47
CA GLY A 225 0.13 -0.32 4.26
C GLY A 225 1.02 -0.77 3.09
N TYR A 226 2.12 -0.07 2.82
CA TYR A 226 3.04 -0.41 1.73
C TYR A 226 4.04 -1.49 2.15
N PRO A 227 4.45 -2.37 1.22
CA PRO A 227 5.50 -3.35 1.50
C PRO A 227 6.79 -2.67 1.99
N PRO A 228 7.48 -3.20 3.01
CA PRO A 228 8.72 -2.61 3.52
C PRO A 228 9.79 -2.42 2.45
N ARG A 229 9.91 -3.42 1.57
CA ARG A 229 10.80 -3.47 0.40
C ARG A 229 10.53 -2.39 -0.65
N GLU A 230 9.25 -2.15 -0.95
CA GLU A 230 8.87 -1.04 -1.85
C GLU A 230 9.19 0.30 -1.18
N THR A 231 8.93 0.40 0.12
CA THR A 231 9.26 1.60 0.90
C THR A 231 10.77 1.83 0.98
N ALA A 232 11.57 0.76 1.12
CA ALA A 232 13.03 0.83 1.08
C ALA A 232 13.54 1.35 -0.27
N ALA A 233 12.98 0.85 -1.38
CA ALA A 233 13.30 1.36 -2.71
C ALA A 233 12.97 2.86 -2.84
N ARG A 234 11.84 3.32 -2.29
CA ARG A 234 11.46 4.74 -2.27
C ARG A 234 12.41 5.59 -1.41
N ILE A 235 12.85 5.09 -0.26
CA ILE A 235 13.85 5.74 0.59
C ILE A 235 15.16 5.92 -0.18
N ALA A 236 15.66 4.86 -0.81
CA ALA A 236 16.88 4.90 -1.61
C ALA A 236 16.76 5.88 -2.80
N ALA A 237 15.63 5.88 -3.51
CA ALA A 237 15.40 6.78 -4.63
C ALA A 237 15.33 8.26 -4.19
N ALA A 238 14.70 8.55 -3.05
CA ALA A 238 14.60 9.91 -2.52
C ALA A 238 15.98 10.49 -2.13
N ALA A 239 16.94 9.65 -1.74
CA ALA A 239 18.30 10.09 -1.43
C ALA A 239 19.14 10.48 -2.67
N LEU A 240 18.67 10.11 -3.87
CA LEU A 240 19.31 10.43 -5.15
C LEU A 240 18.70 11.66 -5.85
N SER A 241 17.63 12.22 -5.29
CA SER A 241 16.87 13.37 -5.84
C SER A 241 17.27 14.67 -5.14
#